data_AF-A0A5E5PS47-F1
#
_entry.id   AF-A0A5E5PS47-F1
#
_cell.length_a   1.000
_cell.length_b   1.000
_cell.length_c   1.000
_cell.angle_alpha   90.00
_cell.angle_beta   90.00
_cell.angle_gamma   90.00
#
_symmetry.space_group_name_H-M   'P 1'
#
loop_
_entity.id
_entity.type
_entity.pdbx_description
1 polymer ?
#
loop_
_entity_poly.entity_id
_entity_poly.type
_entity_poly.pdbx_seq_one_letter_code
_entity_poly.pdbx_strand_id
1 'polypeptide(L)' 'MLLSNTHTIAQILSIDTIHINNVTFKDVCTDTRKRMDGALFIALCGDNFDAHDYVKQAQKMGAVALLV' A
#
# COMPACT_ATOMS: atom_id res chain seq x y z
N MET A 1 -11.32 3.69 -12.22
CA MET A 1 -10.88 3.57 -10.82
C MET A 1 -10.49 2.14 -10.58
N LEU A 2 -9.29 1.88 -10.06
CA LEU A 2 -8.82 0.53 -9.81
C LEU A 2 -9.50 0.02 -8.54
N LEU A 3 -10.49 -0.86 -8.64
CA LEU A 3 -11.11 -1.50 -7.48
C LEU A 3 -10.51 -2.90 -7.32
N SER A 4 -9.73 -3.12 -6.27
CA SER A 4 -9.10 -4.40 -6.00
C SER A 4 -8.93 -4.63 -4.49
N ASN A 5 -8.27 -5.72 -4.10
CA ASN A 5 -8.03 -6.06 -2.70
C ASN A 5 -6.66 -6.70 -2.48
N THR A 6 -6.23 -6.73 -1.21
CA THR A 6 -4.93 -7.25 -0.80
C THR A 6 -4.72 -8.73 -1.13
N HIS A 7 -5.77 -9.56 -1.13
CA HIS A 7 -5.65 -10.98 -1.51
C HIS A 7 -5.33 -11.16 -2.99
N THR A 8 -6.00 -10.42 -3.87
CA THR A 8 -5.71 -10.47 -5.32
C THR A 8 -4.27 -10.05 -5.60
N ILE A 9 -3.79 -8.98 -4.95
CA ILE A 9 -2.38 -8.55 -5.11
C ILE A 9 -1.41 -9.59 -4.54
N ALA A 10 -1.69 -10.15 -3.36
CA ALA A 10 -0.84 -11.18 -2.76
C ALA A 10 -0.73 -12.42 -3.67
N GLN A 11 -1.84 -12.87 -4.26
CA GLN A 11 -1.84 -13.98 -5.22
C GLN A 11 -0.97 -13.68 -6.46
N ILE A 12 -1.08 -12.48 -7.04
CA ILE A 12 -0.28 -12.08 -8.20
C ILE A 12 1.21 -12.05 -7.87
N LEU A 13 1.56 -11.56 -6.67
CA LEU A 13 2.93 -11.48 -6.20
C LEU A 13 3.46 -12.80 -5.61
N SER A 14 2.64 -13.85 -5.60
CA SER A 14 2.97 -15.15 -4.98
C SER A 14 3.35 -15.02 -3.49
N ILE A 15 2.63 -14.16 -2.76
CA ILE A 15 2.76 -13.92 -1.32
C ILE A 15 1.68 -14.72 -0.58
N ASP A 16 2.05 -15.39 0.50
CA ASP A 16 1.10 -16.11 1.35
C ASP A 16 0.11 -15.14 2.04
N THR A 17 -1.18 -15.44 1.94
CA THR A 17 -2.25 -14.62 2.51
C THR A 17 -2.60 -14.96 3.95
N ILE A 18 -1.93 -15.94 4.57
CA ILE A 18 -2.29 -16.51 5.89
C ILE A 18 -2.38 -15.44 6.98
N HIS A 19 -1.57 -14.39 6.88
CA HIS A 19 -1.52 -13.29 7.85
C HIS A 19 -2.00 -11.94 7.28
N ILE A 20 -2.59 -11.93 6.08
CA ILE A 20 -3.02 -10.72 5.40
C ILE A 20 -4.53 -10.59 5.53
N ASN A 21 -5.00 -9.49 6.12
CA ASN A 21 -6.43 -9.18 6.09
C ASN A 21 -6.87 -8.85 4.66
N ASN A 22 -8.05 -9.34 4.24
CA ASN A 22 -8.62 -8.98 2.94
C ASN A 22 -9.19 -7.56 2.98
N VAL A 23 -8.45 -6.60 2.43
CA VAL A 23 -8.79 -5.17 2.43
C VAL A 23 -8.95 -4.69 1.01
N THR A 24 -10.12 -4.11 0.72
CA THR A 24 -10.40 -3.46 -0.56
C THR A 24 -9.75 -2.08 -0.60
N PHE A 25 -9.17 -1.72 -1.73
CA PHE A 25 -8.65 -0.38 -2.02
C PHE A 25 -9.13 0.09 -3.39
N LYS A 26 -9.18 1.40 -3.57
CA LYS A 26 -9.72 2.06 -4.79
C LYS A 26 -8.69 2.82 -5.62
N ASP A 27 -7.45 2.89 -5.12
CA ASP A 27 -6.34 3.60 -5.74
C ASP A 27 -4.98 3.09 -5.22
N VAL A 28 -3.89 3.53 -5.85
CA VAL A 28 -2.51 3.21 -5.46
C VAL A 28 -1.69 4.50 -5.32
N CYS A 29 -0.85 4.59 -4.28
CA CYS A 29 0.00 5.75 -4.04
C CYS A 29 1.42 5.32 -3.64
N THR A 30 2.44 6.05 -4.10
CA THR A 30 3.85 5.82 -3.74
C THR A 30 4.47 7.02 -3.01
N ASP A 31 3.70 8.10 -2.80
CA ASP A 31 4.21 9.37 -2.28
C ASP A 31 3.36 9.84 -1.09
N THR A 32 3.93 9.76 0.11
CA THR A 32 3.27 10.15 1.37
C THR A 32 3.01 11.64 1.51
N ARG A 33 3.46 12.46 0.55
CA ARG A 33 3.11 13.88 0.45
C ARG A 33 1.71 14.10 -0.11
N LYS A 34 1.05 13.07 -0.65
CA LYS A 34 -0.32 13.12 -1.20
C LYS A 34 -1.33 12.45 -0.27
N ARG A 35 -2.58 12.93 -0.27
CA ARG A 35 -3.70 12.23 0.38
C ARG A 35 -3.96 10.91 -0.35
N MET A 36 -4.29 9.87 0.40
CA MET A 36 -4.39 8.50 -0.09
C MET A 36 -5.57 7.76 0.55
N ASP A 37 -6.65 8.49 0.85
CA ASP A 37 -7.87 8.01 1.50
C ASP A 37 -8.49 6.82 0.74
N GLY A 38 -8.27 5.60 1.24
CA GLY A 38 -8.74 4.36 0.62
C GLY A 38 -7.79 3.73 -0.40
N ALA A 39 -6.53 4.16 -0.46
CA ALA A 39 -5.53 3.65 -1.38
C ALA A 39 -4.59 2.61 -0.74
N LEU A 40 -3.98 1.78 -1.59
CA LEU A 40 -2.81 0.96 -1.26
C LEU A 40 -1.56 1.84 -1.40
N PHE A 41 -0.77 1.96 -0.33
CA PHE A 41 0.53 2.62 -0.41
C PHE A 41 1.64 1.63 -0.74
N ILE A 42 2.49 1.93 -1.71
CA ILE A 42 3.65 1.12 -2.08
C ILE A 42 4.91 1.83 -1.63
N ALA A 43 5.63 1.22 -0.68
CA ALA A 43 6.89 1.73 -0.17
C ALA A 43 8.04 1.35 -1.11
N LEU A 44 8.41 2.27 -2.00
CA LEU A 44 9.58 2.10 -2.86
C LEU A 44 10.85 2.58 -2.17
N CYS A 45 11.95 1.83 -2.33
CA CYS A 45 13.29 2.24 -1.93
C CYS A 45 14.08 2.63 -3.18
N GLY A 46 14.72 3.80 -3.14
CA GLY A 46 15.62 4.30 -4.16
C GLY A 46 16.87 4.92 -3.54
N ASP A 47 17.80 5.37 -4.37
CA ASP A 47 19.16 5.72 -3.93
C ASP A 47 19.24 6.78 -2.82
N ASN A 48 18.28 7.71 -2.80
CA ASN A 48 18.25 8.84 -1.86
C ASN A 48 17.07 8.77 -0.87
N PHE A 49 16.20 7.77 -0.99
CA PHE A 49 14.95 7.76 -0.26
C PHE A 49 14.42 6.35 -0.05
N ASP A 50 14.07 6.05 1.20
CA ASP A 50 13.38 4.83 1.55
C ASP A 50 11.96 5.13 2.05
N ALA A 51 10.95 4.76 1.26
CA ALA A 51 9.56 5.00 1.61
C ALA A 51 9.07 4.16 2.82
N HIS A 52 9.81 3.13 3.23
CA HIS A 52 9.50 2.33 4.41
C HIS A 52 9.53 3.17 5.70
N ASP A 53 10.39 4.19 5.75
CA ASP A 53 10.47 5.15 6.86
C ASP A 53 9.18 5.97 7.03
N TYR A 54 8.33 6.02 6.01
CA TYR A 54 7.14 6.87 5.95
C TYR A 54 5.82 6.10 6.09
N VAL A 55 5.86 4.82 6.46
CA VAL A 55 4.66 3.99 6.63
C VAL A 55 3.63 4.62 7.60
N LYS A 56 4.09 5.19 8.72
CA LYS A 56 3.19 5.88 9.67
C LYS A 56 2.54 7.13 9.06
N GLN A 57 3.25 7.83 8.17
CA GLN A 57 2.70 8.98 7.45
C GLN A 57 1.68 8.53 6.41
N ALA A 58 1.94 7.46 5.66
CA ALA A 58 0.99 6.87 4.72
C ALA A 58 -0.35 6.53 5.41
N GLN A 59 -0.29 5.89 6.58
CA GLN A 59 -1.48 5.61 7.39
C GLN A 59 -2.25 6.88 7.77
N LYS A 60 -1.56 7.92 8.27
CA LYS A 60 -2.18 9.22 8.60
C LYS A 60 -2.79 9.93 7.37
N MET A 61 -2.24 9.68 6.19
CA MET A 61 -2.72 10.24 4.92
C MET A 61 -3.88 9.45 4.31
N GLY A 62 -4.31 8.36 4.96
CA GLY A 62 -5.52 7.62 4.61
C GLY A 62 -5.29 6.27 3.93
N ALA A 63 -4.05 5.76 3.89
CA ALA A 63 -3.77 4.44 3.32
C ALA A 63 -4.53 3.36 4.09
N VAL A 64 -5.17 2.46 3.35
CA VAL A 64 -5.90 1.32 3.94
C VAL A 64 -5.08 0.03 3.91
N ALA A 65 -4.01 0.01 3.10
CA ALA A 65 -3.06 -1.09 3.02
C ALA A 65 -1.67 -0.56 2.66
N LEU A 66 -0.64 -1.36 2.94
CA LEU A 66 0.77 -1.05 2.69
C LEU A 66 1.40 -2.24 1.96
N LEU A 67 2.17 -1.97 0.91
CA LEU A 67 3.10 -2.91 0.29
C LEU A 67 4.52 -2.46 0.64
N VAL A 68 5.22 -3.29 1.41
CA VAL A 68 6.54 -3.08 2.02
C VAL A 68 7.39 -4.33 1.84
#